data_AF-A0A6J7IS35-F1
#
_entry.id   AF-A0A6J7IS35-F1
#
_cell.length_a   1.000
_cell.length_b   1.000
_cell.length_c   1.000
_cell.angle_alpha   90.00
_cell.angle_beta   90.00
_cell.angle_gamma   90.00
#
_symmetry.space_group_name_H-M   'P 1'
#
loop_
_entity.id
_entity.type
_entity.pdbx_description
1 polymer ?
#
loop_
_entity_poly.entity_id
_entity_poly.type
_entity_poly.pdbx_seq_one_letter_code
_entity_poly.pdbx_strand_id
1 'polypeptide(L)'
;MLDEYTGQQRPTKTLSGGESFMASLALALGLADVVTAESGGVQIDTLFVDEGFGSLDPQALDAVMSVLDELRRGGRTVGVVSHVEELRTRIPSRIEIVTGRGGSRLAG
;
A
#
# COMPACT_ATOMS: atom_id res chain seq x y z
N MET A 1 -11.53 -1.27 -16.00
CA MET A 1 -11.72 -2.13 -14.81
C MET A 1 -13.19 -2.50 -14.77
N LEU A 2 -13.55 -3.76 -14.51
CA LEU A 2 -14.95 -4.18 -14.44
C LEU A 2 -15.49 -3.75 -13.07
N ASP A 3 -16.60 -3.03 -13.04
CA ASP A 3 -17.28 -2.65 -11.80
C ASP A 3 -18.07 -3.87 -11.30
N GLU A 4 -17.62 -4.52 -10.22
CA GLU A 4 -18.25 -5.74 -9.66
C GLU A 4 -19.67 -5.49 -9.12
N TYR A 5 -20.04 -4.24 -8.86
CA TYR A 5 -21.34 -3.88 -8.31
C TYR A 5 -22.40 -3.65 -9.40
N THR A 6 -21.98 -3.33 -10.64
CA THR A 6 -22.89 -2.97 -11.74
C THR A 6 -22.64 -3.71 -13.06
N GLY A 7 -21.55 -4.47 -13.19
CA GLY A 7 -21.21 -5.27 -14.37
C GLY A 7 -20.83 -4.45 -15.61
N GLN A 8 -20.60 -3.14 -15.48
CA GLN A 8 -20.32 -2.25 -16.60
C GLN A 8 -18.81 -1.93 -16.70
N GLN A 9 -18.28 -1.81 -17.93
CA GLN A 9 -16.91 -1.33 -18.15
C GLN A 9 -16.86 0.19 -17.91
N ARG A 10 -16.30 0.62 -16.77
CA ARG A 10 -16.11 2.04 -16.48
C ARG A 10 -14.71 2.54 -16.86
N PRO A 11 -14.60 3.76 -17.42
CA PRO A 11 -13.31 4.44 -17.58
C PRO A 11 -12.64 4.61 -16.22
N THR A 12 -11.32 4.40 -16.16
CA THR A 12 -10.50 4.55 -14.93
C THR A 12 -10.61 5.95 -14.30
N LYS A 13 -11.14 6.94 -15.03
CA LYS A 13 -11.40 8.32 -14.58
C LYS A 13 -12.55 8.46 -13.57
N THR A 14 -13.32 7.40 -13.32
CA THR A 14 -14.46 7.41 -12.37
C THR A 14 -14.17 6.70 -11.06
N LEU A 15 -12.95 6.16 -10.91
CA LEU A 15 -12.53 5.49 -9.68
C LEU A 15 -12.36 6.52 -8.56
N SER A 16 -12.77 6.15 -7.35
CA SER A 16 -12.44 6.91 -6.16
C SER A 16 -10.91 6.93 -5.93
N GLY A 17 -10.44 7.85 -5.09
CA GLY A 17 -9.02 7.89 -4.70
C GLY A 17 -8.53 6.56 -4.14
N GLY A 18 -9.38 5.89 -3.34
CA GLY A 18 -9.11 4.58 -2.76
C GLY A 18 -9.06 3.44 -3.77
N GLU A 19 -9.99 3.41 -4.72
CA GLU A 19 -10.02 2.38 -5.77
C GLU A 19 -8.81 2.48 -6.71
N SER A 20 -8.40 3.72 -7.05
CA SER A 20 -7.21 3.97 -7.86
C SER A 20 -5.93 3.52 -7.14
N PHE A 21 -5.86 3.72 -5.82
CA PHE A 21 -4.75 3.25 -4.99
C PHE A 21 -4.70 1.71 -4.93
N MET A 22 -5.82 1.04 -4.68
CA MET A 22 -5.89 -0.43 -4.67
C MET A 22 -5.52 -1.02 -6.03
N ALA A 23 -5.99 -0.43 -7.14
CA ALA A 23 -5.61 -0.87 -8.48
C ALA A 23 -4.10 -0.71 -8.75
N SER A 24 -3.51 0.40 -8.29
CA SER A 24 -2.07 0.66 -8.43
C SER A 24 -1.24 -0.30 -7.59
N LEU A 25 -1.68 -0.58 -6.36
CA LEU A 25 -1.05 -1.55 -5.46
C LEU A 25 -1.10 -2.95 -6.09
N ALA A 26 -2.28 -3.41 -6.53
CA ALA A 26 -2.44 -4.72 -7.17
C ALA A 26 -1.56 -4.86 -8.42
N LEU A 27 -1.45 -3.80 -9.23
CA LEU A 27 -0.58 -3.77 -10.40
C LEU A 27 0.91 -3.85 -10.02
N ALA A 28 1.34 -3.09 -9.01
CA ALA A 28 2.71 -3.10 -8.53
C ALA A 28 3.11 -4.48 -7.99
N LEU A 29 2.23 -5.15 -7.25
CA LEU A 29 2.44 -6.49 -6.73
C LEU A 29 2.50 -7.54 -7.84
N GLY A 30 1.54 -7.52 -8.76
CA GLY A 30 1.53 -8.43 -9.91
C GLY A 30 2.78 -8.24 -10.80
N LEU A 31 3.22 -7.00 -11.01
CA LEU A 31 4.45 -6.72 -11.75
C LEU A 31 5.69 -7.23 -10.99
N ALA A 32 5.74 -7.05 -9.67
CA ALA A 32 6.86 -7.55 -8.85
C ALA A 32 6.99 -9.07 -8.92
N ASP A 33 5.86 -9.79 -8.95
CA ASP A 33 5.84 -11.24 -9.07
C ASP A 33 6.29 -11.71 -10.46
N VAL A 34 5.84 -11.04 -11.53
CA VAL A 34 6.30 -11.31 -12.90
C VAL A 34 7.79 -11.03 -13.06
N VAL A 35 8.30 -9.90 -12.56
CA VAL A 35 9.73 -9.58 -12.60
C VAL A 35 10.56 -10.60 -11.83
N THR A 36 10.07 -11.07 -10.68
CA THR A 36 10.75 -12.12 -9.88
C THR A 36 10.84 -13.43 -10.66
N ALA A 37 9.77 -13.82 -11.37
CA ALA A 37 9.73 -15.03 -12.18
C ALA A 37 10.65 -14.96 -13.41
N GLU A 38 10.70 -13.81 -14.08
CA GLU A 38 11.50 -13.61 -15.31
C GLU A 38 12.99 -13.37 -15.02
N SER A 39 13.34 -12.80 -13.86
CA SER A 39 14.73 -12.43 -13.53
C SER A 39 15.56 -13.58 -12.94
N GLY A 40 15.13 -14.83 -13.11
CA GLY A 40 15.84 -16.00 -12.58
C GLY A 40 15.83 -16.10 -11.05
N GLY A 41 14.80 -15.58 -10.39
CA GLY A 41 14.66 -15.64 -8.93
C GLY A 41 15.31 -14.49 -8.17
N VAL A 42 15.68 -13.39 -8.84
CA VAL A 42 15.98 -12.12 -8.15
C VAL A 42 14.70 -11.63 -7.50
N GLN A 43 14.60 -11.81 -6.18
CA GLN A 43 13.45 -11.40 -5.41
C GLN A 43 13.46 -9.89 -5.22
N ILE A 44 12.33 -9.24 -5.50
CA ILE A 44 12.09 -7.89 -4.99
C ILE A 44 11.82 -8.04 -3.48
N ASP A 45 12.87 -7.83 -2.70
CA ASP A 45 12.86 -8.04 -1.24
C ASP A 45 12.16 -6.92 -0.47
N THR A 46 11.99 -5.75 -1.08
CA THR A 46 11.46 -4.56 -0.39
C THR A 46 10.42 -3.82 -1.24
N LEU A 47 9.27 -3.53 -0.63
CA LEU A 47 8.21 -2.69 -1.18
C LEU A 47 8.03 -1.46 -0.29
N PHE A 48 8.05 -0.26 -0.88
CA PHE A 48 7.64 0.96 -0.20
C PHE A 48 6.32 1.46 -0.78
N VAL A 49 5.37 1.75 0.09
CA VAL A 49 4.07 2.32 -0.26
C VAL A 49 3.96 3.70 0.38
N ASP A 50 3.80 4.73 -0.44
CA ASP A 50 3.78 6.12 -0.02
C ASP A 50 2.43 6.77 -0.30
N GLU A 51 1.84 7.32 0.76
CA GLU A 51 0.55 8.04 0.77
C GLU A 51 -0.62 7.27 0.12
N GLY A 52 -1.81 7.87 0.04
CA GLY A 52 -3.01 7.25 -0.56
C GLY A 52 -3.94 6.53 0.43
N PHE A 53 -3.43 6.10 1.59
CA PHE A 53 -4.27 5.44 2.62
C PHE A 53 -5.35 6.35 3.21
N GLY A 54 -5.13 7.67 3.29
CA GLY A 54 -6.11 8.61 3.84
C GLY A 54 -7.35 8.81 2.97
N SER A 55 -7.33 8.30 1.73
CA SER A 55 -8.46 8.33 0.81
C SER A 55 -9.29 7.03 0.83
N LEU A 56 -8.86 6.04 1.62
CA LEU A 56 -9.55 4.77 1.79
C LEU A 56 -10.61 4.90 2.88
N ASP A 57 -11.78 4.31 2.64
CA ASP A 57 -12.71 4.01 3.73
C ASP A 57 -12.15 2.89 4.62
N PRO A 58 -12.70 2.67 5.83
CA PRO A 58 -12.19 1.66 6.76
C PRO A 58 -12.15 0.24 6.18
N GLN A 59 -13.11 -0.14 5.34
CA GLN A 59 -13.18 -1.47 4.74
C GLN A 59 -12.09 -1.67 3.68
N ALA A 60 -11.84 -0.64 2.86
CA ALA A 60 -10.76 -0.65 1.89
C ALA A 60 -9.39 -0.66 2.58
N LEU A 61 -9.24 0.08 3.69
CA LEU A 61 -8.03 0.07 4.49
C LEU A 61 -7.77 -1.32 5.10
N ASP A 62 -8.80 -1.98 5.63
CA ASP A 62 -8.74 -3.38 6.11
C ASP A 62 -8.21 -4.35 5.04
N ALA A 63 -8.75 -4.24 3.83
CA ALA A 63 -8.36 -5.08 2.70
C ALA A 63 -6.89 -4.86 2.32
N VAL A 64 -6.46 -3.60 2.21
CA VAL A 64 -5.06 -3.25 1.93
C VAL A 64 -4.14 -3.79 3.00
N MET A 65 -4.48 -3.61 4.28
CA MET A 65 -3.65 -4.09 5.39
C MET A 65 -3.49 -5.61 5.38
N SER A 66 -4.55 -6.35 5.04
CA SER A 66 -4.48 -7.81 4.89
C SER A 66 -3.49 -8.22 3.80
N VAL A 67 -3.50 -7.53 2.65
CA VAL A 67 -2.56 -7.77 1.55
C VAL A 67 -1.11 -7.46 1.97
N LEU A 68 -0.87 -6.35 2.66
CA LEU A 68 0.47 -6.00 3.14
C LEU A 68 1.01 -7.03 4.14
N ASP A 69 0.15 -7.58 5.00
CA ASP A 69 0.51 -8.65 5.92
C ASP A 69 0.84 -9.98 5.19
N GLU A 70 0.09 -10.32 4.15
CA GLU A 70 0.38 -11.50 3.32
C GLU A 70 1.74 -11.39 2.63
N LEU A 71 2.05 -10.23 2.06
CA LEU A 71 3.34 -9.95 1.43
C LEU A 71 4.49 -10.07 2.44
N ARG A 72 4.31 -9.52 3.64
CA ARG A 72 5.27 -9.64 4.72
C ARG A 72 5.51 -11.10 5.10
N ARG A 73 4.45 -11.92 5.18
CA ARG A 73 4.56 -13.36 5.46
C ARG A 73 5.28 -14.12 4.35
N GLY A 74 5.21 -13.63 3.12
CA GLY A 74 5.98 -14.12 1.97
C GLY A 74 7.49 -13.79 2.03
N GLY A 75 7.97 -13.15 3.10
CA GLY A 75 9.38 -12.79 3.26
C GLY A 75 9.75 -11.41 2.70
N ARG A 76 8.79 -10.67 2.13
CA ARG A 76 9.03 -9.30 1.65
C ARG A 76 9.06 -8.31 2.81
N THR A 77 9.98 -7.37 2.76
CA THR A 77 9.99 -6.20 3.65
C THR A 77 9.03 -5.16 3.08
N VAL A 78 8.00 -4.79 3.84
CA VAL A 78 7.02 -3.78 3.42
C VAL A 78 7.18 -2.54 4.29
N GLY A 79 7.54 -1.42 3.67
CA GLY A 79 7.58 -0.10 4.28
C GLY A 79 6.35 0.71 3.88
N VAL A 80 5.69 1.34 4.85
CA VAL A 80 4.52 2.19 4.62
C VAL A 80 4.80 3.59 5.14
N VAL A 81 4.58 4.59 4.30
CA VAL A 81 4.67 6.01 4.65
C VAL A 81 3.26 6.59 4.61
N SER A 82 2.78 7.03 5.78
CA SER A 82 1.42 7.57 5.90
C SER A 82 1.25 8.43 7.15
N HIS A 83 0.32 9.37 7.08
CA HIS A 83 -0.13 10.19 8.19
C HIS A 83 -1.39 9.64 8.88
N VAL A 84 -1.96 8.53 8.39
CA VAL A 84 -3.20 7.94 8.91
C VAL A 84 -2.95 7.32 10.29
N GLU A 85 -3.70 7.76 11.29
CA GLU A 85 -3.56 7.25 12.67
C GLU A 85 -3.86 5.76 12.79
N GLU A 86 -4.83 5.26 12.02
CA GLU A 86 -5.23 3.86 12.06
C GLU A 86 -4.09 2.89 11.69
N LEU A 87 -3.22 3.29 10.76
CA LEU A 87 -2.02 2.52 10.42
C LEU A 87 -1.03 2.43 11.58
N ARG A 88 -0.96 3.46 12.44
CA ARG A 88 -0.09 3.47 13.63
C ARG A 88 -0.51 2.42 14.66
N THR A 89 -1.81 2.09 14.71
CA THR A 89 -2.36 1.08 15.61
C THR A 89 -2.11 -0.34 15.08
N ARG A 90 -2.11 -0.51 13.77
CA ARG A 90 -1.98 -1.83 13.12
C ARG A 90 -0.52 -2.25 12.88
N ILE A 91 0.38 -1.29 12.63
CA ILE A 91 1.80 -1.55 12.38
C ILE A 91 2.59 -1.18 13.64
N PRO A 92 2.99 -2.16 14.48
CA PRO A 92 3.70 -1.88 15.73
C PRO A 92 5.13 -1.39 15.51
N SER A 93 5.80 -1.85 14.46
CA SER A 93 7.14 -1.40 14.07
C SER A 93 7.02 -0.09 13.29
N ARG A 94 7.33 1.04 13.93
CA ARG A 94 7.17 2.35 13.31
C ARG A 94 8.38 3.26 13.51
N ILE A 95 8.58 4.12 12.54
CA ILE A 95 9.47 5.27 12.62
C ILE A 95 8.56 6.48 12.65
N GLU A 96 8.44 7.13 13.80
CA GLU A 96 7.61 8.32 13.94
C GLU A 96 8.45 9.57 13.65
N ILE A 97 7.92 10.45 12.80
CA ILE A 97 8.58 11.71 12.43
C ILE A 97 7.90 12.84 13.20
N VAL A 98 8.67 13.58 14.00
CA VAL A 98 8.22 14.78 14.71
C VAL A 98 8.73 16.00 13.98
N THR A 99 7.82 16.84 13.46
CA THR A 99 8.17 18.10 12.81
C THR A 99 8.36 19.21 13.85
N GLY A 100 9.39 20.04 13.67
CA GLY A 100 9.70 21.17 14.55
C GLY A 100 10.16 22.40 13.78
N ARG A 101 10.22 23.55 14.45
CA ARG A 101 10.59 24.84 13.82
C ARG A 101 12.00 24.85 13.21
N GLY A 102 12.87 23.92 13.58
CA GLY A 102 14.23 23.75 13.03
C GLY A 102 14.41 22.58 12.08
N GLY A 103 13.33 21.89 11.70
CA GLY A 103 13.36 20.68 10.86
C GLY A 103 12.63 19.49 11.48
N SER A 104 12.67 18.36 10.79
CA SER A 104 12.05 17.10 11.20
C SER A 104 13.05 16.20 11.93
N ARG A 105 12.59 15.47 12.95
CA ARG A 105 13.40 14.50 13.73
C ARG A 105 12.65 13.18 13.91
N LEU A 106 13.38 12.09 14.10
CA LEU A 106 12.78 10.81 14.50
C LEU A 106 12.34 10.89 15.97
N ALA A 107 11.17 10.35 16.29
CA ALA A 107 10.77 10.11 17.67
C ALA A 107 11.64 8.97 18.23
N GLY A 108 12.25 9.21 19.39
CA GLY A 108 13.05 8.22 20.12
C GLY A 108 12.21 7.34 21.02
#